data_AF-A0A1V5GJF6-F1
#
_entry.id   AF-A0A1V5GJF6-F1
#
_cell.length_a   1.000
_cell.length_b   1.000
_cell.length_c   1.000
_cell.angle_alpha   90.00
_cell.angle_beta   90.00
_cell.angle_gamma   90.00
#
_symmetry.space_group_name_H-M   'P 1'
#
loop_
_entity.id
_entity.type
_entity.pdbx_description
1 polymer ?
#
loop_
_entity_poly.entity_id
_entity_poly.type
_entity_poly.pdbx_seq_one_letter_code
_entity_poly.pdbx_strand_id
1 'polypeptide(L)'
;MPLQRAIEAMRAEAANSLNARRPRPAEEAEAFRAVARAWRYPRLSAANARFASILDSIGLPSGCVIEPPAHFEGRAYRFVCSFSDPARLPETLRLAASRLEAGCALRQFVERGE
;
A
#
# COMPACT_ATOMS: atom_id res chain seq x y z
N MET A 1 21.14 25.12 9.91
CA MET A 1 21.35 24.00 10.87
C MET A 1 20.16 23.06 11.12
N PRO A 2 18.87 23.35 10.81
CA PRO A 2 17.78 22.38 11.08
C PRO A 2 17.62 21.29 10.01
N LEU A 3 17.95 21.59 8.75
CA LEU A 3 17.71 20.68 7.62
C LEU A 3 18.59 19.42 7.63
N GLN A 4 19.89 19.56 7.96
CA GLN A 4 20.81 18.42 8.05
C GLN A 4 20.35 17.41 9.10
N ARG A 5 19.94 17.89 10.28
CA ARG A 5 19.39 17.03 11.34
C ARG A 5 18.12 16.31 10.91
N ALA A 6 17.24 16.97 10.18
CA ALA A 6 16.03 16.34 9.64
C ALA A 6 16.36 15.24 8.62
N ILE A 7 17.33 15.49 7.72
CA ILE A 7 17.77 14.49 6.73
C ILE A 7 18.42 13.28 7.42
N GLU A 8 19.24 13.51 8.44
CA GLU A 8 19.86 12.44 9.24
C GLU A 8 18.80 11.60 9.95
N ALA A 9 17.77 12.23 10.54
CA ALA A 9 16.64 11.54 11.16
C ALA A 9 15.87 10.67 10.16
N MET A 10 15.55 11.21 8.97
CA MET A 10 14.88 10.44 7.91
C MET A 10 15.71 9.25 7.43
N ARG A 11 17.04 9.41 7.31
CA ARG A 11 17.93 8.31 6.94
C ARG A 11 17.97 7.22 8.00
N ALA A 12 18.00 7.58 9.28
CA ALA A 12 17.96 6.62 10.38
C ALA A 12 16.63 5.84 10.39
N GLU A 13 15.50 6.52 10.19
CA GLU A 13 14.18 5.89 10.09
C GLU A 13 14.08 4.95 8.87
N ALA A 14 14.62 5.34 7.72
CA ALA A 14 14.67 4.50 6.53
C ALA A 14 15.59 3.28 6.70
N ALA A 15 16.71 3.44 7.42
CA ALA A 15 17.58 2.32 7.74
C ALA A 15 16.88 1.31 8.68
N ASN A 16 16.10 1.80 9.64
CA ASN A 16 15.36 0.95 10.57
C ASN A 16 14.23 0.14 9.90
N SER A 17 13.66 0.63 8.79
CA SER A 17 12.61 -0.10 8.05
C SER A 17 13.18 -1.23 7.18
N LEU A 18 14.48 -1.18 6.86
CA LEU A 18 15.20 -2.22 6.16
C LEU A 18 15.79 -3.19 7.21
N ASN A 19 15.10 -4.29 7.48
CA ASN A 19 15.54 -5.35 8.40
C ASN A 19 17.01 -5.79 8.20
N ALA A 20 17.60 -6.48 9.18
CA ALA A 20 19.03 -6.81 9.39
C ALA A 20 19.89 -7.40 8.23
N ARG A 21 19.36 -7.56 7.01
CA ARG A 21 20.15 -7.86 5.81
C ARG A 21 20.65 -6.57 5.18
N ARG A 22 21.90 -6.54 4.70
CA ARG A 22 22.45 -5.40 3.94
C ARG A 22 21.57 -5.13 2.69
N PRO A 23 20.80 -4.02 2.64
CA PRO A 23 19.89 -3.73 1.55
C PRO A 23 20.67 -3.33 0.29
N ARG A 24 20.05 -3.51 -0.88
CA ARG A 24 20.60 -3.02 -2.16
C ARG A 24 20.46 -1.49 -2.22
N PRO A 25 21.32 -0.77 -2.95
CA PRO A 25 21.22 0.69 -3.07
C PRO A 25 19.84 1.19 -3.56
N ALA A 26 19.17 0.41 -4.41
CA ALA A 26 17.81 0.71 -4.86
C ALA A 26 16.77 0.60 -3.74
N GLU A 27 16.91 -0.37 -2.83
CA GLU A 27 16.02 -0.58 -1.69
C GLU A 27 16.22 0.53 -0.65
N GLU A 28 17.47 0.94 -0.40
CA GLU A 28 17.79 2.10 0.44
C GLU A 28 17.17 3.39 -0.08
N ALA A 29 17.28 3.64 -1.39
CA ALA A 29 16.70 4.81 -2.01
C ALA A 29 15.16 4.81 -1.89
N GLU A 30 14.53 3.65 -2.07
CA GLU A 30 13.07 3.54 -1.96
C GLU A 30 12.58 3.70 -0.53
N ALA A 31 13.26 3.11 0.45
CA ALA A 31 12.97 3.32 1.86
C ALA A 31 13.09 4.79 2.27
N PHE A 32 14.15 5.47 1.80
CA PHE A 32 14.31 6.90 2.05
C PHE A 32 13.20 7.74 1.41
N ARG A 33 12.82 7.44 0.15
CA ARG A 33 11.69 8.11 -0.52
C ARG A 33 10.39 7.90 0.25
N ALA A 34 10.13 6.69 0.74
CA ALA A 34 8.94 6.38 1.52
C ALA A 34 8.87 7.22 2.80
N VAL A 35 9.96 7.29 3.57
CA VAL A 35 10.05 8.12 4.79
C VAL A 35 9.89 9.60 4.45
N ALA A 36 10.61 10.11 3.46
CA ALA A 36 10.50 11.51 3.04
C ALA A 36 9.07 11.87 2.61
N ARG A 37 8.37 10.94 1.93
CA ARG A 37 6.96 11.11 1.53
C ARG A 37 6.03 11.12 2.74
N ALA A 38 6.27 10.26 3.72
CA ALA A 38 5.53 10.22 4.99
C ALA A 38 5.65 11.52 5.76
N TRP A 39 6.85 12.08 5.84
CA TRP A 39 7.08 13.38 6.49
C TRP A 39 6.45 14.55 5.71
N ARG A 40 6.53 14.53 4.38
CA ARG A 40 5.96 15.59 3.53
C ARG A 40 4.43 15.56 3.49
N TYR A 41 3.84 14.36 3.49
CA TYR A 41 2.39 14.14 3.35
C TYR A 41 1.89 13.14 4.40
N PRO A 42 1.84 13.53 5.69
CA PRO A 42 1.55 12.61 6.78
C PRO A 42 0.15 12.02 6.71
N ARG A 43 -0.86 12.84 6.41
CA ARG A 43 -2.27 12.39 6.33
C ARG A 43 -2.48 11.39 5.20
N LEU A 44 -1.96 11.69 4.00
CA LEU A 44 -2.04 10.81 2.84
C LEU A 44 -1.28 9.50 3.06
N SER A 45 -0.11 9.55 3.69
CA SER A 45 0.68 8.35 3.98
C SER A 45 0.00 7.47 5.01
N ALA A 46 -0.64 8.07 6.03
CA ALA A 46 -1.46 7.34 6.99
C ALA A 46 -2.69 6.70 6.33
N ALA A 47 -3.36 7.39 5.39
CA ALA A 47 -4.49 6.83 4.64
C ALA A 47 -4.07 5.64 3.78
N ASN A 48 -2.95 5.75 3.06
CA ASN A 48 -2.36 4.64 2.31
C ASN A 48 -2.04 3.44 3.21
N ALA A 49 -1.45 3.67 4.39
CA ALA A 49 -1.14 2.60 5.33
C ALA A 49 -2.40 1.91 5.89
N ARG A 50 -3.43 2.68 6.24
CA ARG A 50 -4.73 2.11 6.65
C ARG A 50 -5.35 1.27 5.54
N PHE A 51 -5.35 1.79 4.31
CA PHE A 51 -5.89 1.08 3.16
C PHE A 51 -5.12 -0.21 2.85
N ALA A 52 -3.78 -0.18 2.87
CA ALA A 52 -2.95 -1.37 2.70
C ALA A 52 -3.24 -2.43 3.76
N SER A 53 -3.34 -2.03 5.04
CA SER A 53 -3.68 -2.94 6.13
C SER A 53 -5.06 -3.59 5.96
N ILE A 54 -6.04 -2.87 5.40
CA ILE A 54 -7.35 -3.43 5.08
C ILE A 54 -7.22 -4.47 3.96
N LEU A 55 -6.49 -4.18 2.88
CA LEU A 55 -6.29 -5.13 1.79
C LEU A 55 -5.54 -6.40 2.25
N ASP A 56 -4.54 -6.24 3.11
CA ASP A 56 -3.82 -7.37 3.72
C ASP A 56 -4.77 -8.25 4.53
N SER A 57 -5.70 -7.65 5.28
CA SER A 57 -6.70 -8.39 6.07
C SER A 57 -7.72 -9.16 5.21
N ILE A 58 -8.02 -8.67 4.00
CA ILE A 58 -8.91 -9.35 3.05
C ILE A 58 -8.21 -10.57 2.45
N GLY A 59 -6.88 -10.51 2.29
CA GLY A 59 -6.08 -11.60 1.74
C GLY A 59 -6.45 -11.88 0.27
N LEU A 60 -6.37 -10.84 -0.57
CA LEU A 60 -6.62 -10.99 -2.00
C LEU A 60 -5.63 -11.99 -2.64
N PRO A 61 -6.06 -12.76 -3.66
CA PRO A 61 -5.18 -13.64 -4.40
C PRO A 61 -3.98 -12.90 -5.00
N SER A 62 -2.86 -13.58 -5.13
CA SER A 62 -1.67 -13.02 -5.80
C SER A 62 -2.00 -12.53 -7.20
N GLY A 63 -1.61 -11.29 -7.50
CA GLY A 63 -1.91 -10.64 -8.78
C GLY A 63 -3.22 -9.83 -8.79
N CYS A 64 -4.04 -9.92 -7.73
CA CYS A 64 -5.20 -9.05 -7.54
C CYS A 64 -4.86 -7.89 -6.60
N VAL A 65 -5.15 -6.66 -7.02
CA VAL A 65 -4.94 -5.44 -6.24
C VAL A 65 -6.15 -4.53 -6.40
N ILE A 66 -6.48 -3.79 -5.34
CA ILE A 66 -7.42 -2.67 -5.42
C ILE A 66 -6.60 -1.39 -5.32
N GLU A 67 -6.76 -0.52 -6.30
CA GLU A 67 -6.14 0.80 -6.31
C GLU A 67 -7.16 1.85 -5.88
N PRO A 68 -6.81 2.70 -4.90
CA PRO A 68 -7.66 3.82 -4.52
C PRO A 68 -7.63 4.91 -5.61
N PRO A 69 -8.61 5.82 -5.62
CA PRO A 69 -8.52 7.03 -6.43
C PRO A 69 -7.29 7.86 -6.03
N ALA A 70 -6.85 8.75 -6.93
CA ALA A 70 -5.71 9.61 -6.67
C ALA A 70 -5.92 10.39 -5.37
N HIS A 71 -4.97 10.30 -4.44
CA HIS A 71 -5.04 10.94 -3.12
C HIS A 71 -6.26 10.58 -2.27
N PHE A 72 -6.96 9.48 -2.59
CA PHE A 72 -8.28 9.13 -2.03
C PHE A 72 -9.39 10.15 -2.37
N GLU A 73 -9.12 11.07 -3.29
CA GLU A 73 -10.08 12.07 -3.78
C GLU A 73 -10.88 11.47 -4.93
N GLY A 74 -11.98 10.78 -4.58
CA GLY A 74 -12.89 10.21 -5.56
C GLY A 74 -13.70 9.04 -5.02
N ARG A 75 -14.62 8.53 -5.84
CA ARG A 75 -15.47 7.37 -5.49
C ARG A 75 -15.10 6.10 -6.26
N ALA A 76 -14.26 6.24 -7.28
CA ALA A 76 -13.91 5.14 -8.17
C ALA A 76 -12.64 4.44 -7.68
N TYR A 77 -12.81 3.24 -7.15
CA TYR A 77 -11.72 2.30 -6.87
C TYR A 77 -11.55 1.39 -8.07
N ARG A 78 -10.31 1.03 -8.38
CA ARG A 78 -10.00 0.13 -9.49
C ARG A 78 -9.58 -1.22 -8.95
N PHE A 79 -10.21 -2.29 -9.45
CA PHE A 79 -9.72 -3.65 -9.22
C PHE A 79 -8.87 -4.07 -10.42
N VAL A 80 -7.63 -4.47 -10.18
CA VAL A 80 -6.67 -4.93 -11.19
C VAL A 80 -6.32 -6.37 -10.89
N CYS A 81 -6.41 -7.23 -11.90
CA CYS A 81 -6.00 -8.63 -11.81
C CYS A 81 -4.98 -8.93 -12.93
N SER A 82 -3.73 -9.15 -12.56
CA SER A 82 -2.67 -9.59 -13.47
C SER A 82 -2.56 -11.11 -13.46
N PHE A 83 -2.54 -11.71 -14.65
CA PHE A 83 -2.42 -13.16 -14.82
C PHE A 83 -1.47 -13.48 -15.98
N SER A 84 -0.77 -14.61 -15.87
CA SER A 84 0.06 -15.16 -16.96
C SER A 84 -0.58 -16.38 -17.61
N ASP A 85 -1.42 -17.11 -16.88
CA ASP A 85 -2.18 -18.26 -17.36
C ASP A 85 -3.68 -17.90 -17.38
N PRO A 86 -4.29 -17.71 -18.56
CA PRO A 86 -5.70 -17.33 -18.68
C PRO A 86 -6.64 -18.41 -18.14
N ALA A 87 -6.23 -19.68 -18.09
CA ALA A 87 -7.09 -20.76 -17.61
C ALA A 87 -7.39 -20.64 -16.11
N ARG A 88 -6.49 -20.01 -15.34
CA ARG A 88 -6.63 -19.77 -13.89
C ARG A 88 -7.39 -18.50 -13.54
N LEU A 89 -7.61 -17.61 -14.51
CA LEU A 89 -8.26 -16.32 -14.27
C LEU A 89 -9.67 -16.48 -13.66
N PRO A 90 -10.56 -17.36 -14.16
CA PRO A 90 -11.90 -17.50 -13.60
C PRO A 90 -11.90 -17.95 -12.13
N GLU A 91 -11.01 -18.88 -11.77
CA GLU A 91 -10.85 -19.35 -10.39
C GLU A 91 -10.32 -18.24 -9.48
N THR A 92 -9.32 -17.49 -9.97
CA THR A 92 -8.73 -16.35 -9.25
C THR A 92 -9.77 -15.26 -8.98
N LEU A 93 -10.61 -14.92 -9.96
CA LEU A 93 -11.67 -13.93 -9.81
C LEU A 93 -12.75 -14.39 -8.84
N ARG A 94 -13.13 -15.68 -8.85
CA ARG A 94 -14.10 -16.23 -7.89
C ARG A 94 -13.54 -16.17 -6.46
N LEU A 95 -12.28 -16.54 -6.27
CA LEU A 95 -11.64 -16.45 -4.97
C LEU A 95 -11.58 -14.99 -4.50
N ALA A 96 -11.16 -14.05 -5.37
CA ALA A 96 -11.15 -12.63 -5.05
C ALA A 96 -12.54 -12.10 -4.64
N ALA A 97 -13.59 -12.45 -5.38
CA ALA A 97 -14.97 -12.09 -5.05
C ALA A 97 -15.37 -12.61 -3.66
N SER A 98 -15.09 -13.88 -3.36
CA SER A 98 -15.42 -14.46 -2.04
C SER A 98 -14.72 -13.75 -0.88
N ARG A 99 -13.46 -13.31 -1.08
CA ARG A 99 -12.70 -12.57 -0.07
C ARG A 99 -13.26 -11.16 0.12
N LEU A 100 -13.63 -10.49 -0.97
CA LEU A 100 -14.23 -9.16 -0.94
C LEU A 100 -15.61 -9.17 -0.26
N GLU A 101 -16.41 -10.20 -0.48
CA GLU A 101 -17.70 -10.38 0.19
C GLU A 101 -17.55 -10.55 1.70
N ALA A 102 -16.52 -11.28 2.14
CA ALA A 102 -16.18 -11.42 3.56
C ALA A 102 -15.57 -10.13 4.16
N GLY A 103 -14.98 -9.27 3.31
CA GLY A 103 -14.25 -8.06 3.69
C GLY A 103 -15.13 -6.86 4.05
N CYS A 104 -15.80 -6.90 5.21
CA CYS A 104 -16.63 -5.78 5.70
C CYS A 104 -15.85 -4.44 5.85
N ALA A 105 -14.55 -4.51 6.18
CA ALA A 105 -13.72 -3.34 6.46
C ALA A 105 -13.48 -2.45 5.23
N LEU A 106 -13.37 -3.02 4.02
CA LEU A 106 -13.18 -2.23 2.80
C LEU A 106 -14.40 -1.38 2.50
N ARG A 107 -15.60 -1.94 2.68
CA ARG A 107 -16.85 -1.20 2.48
C ARG A 107 -16.93 0.00 3.42
N GLN A 108 -16.63 -0.20 4.70
CA GLN A 108 -16.63 0.86 5.70
C GLN A 108 -15.60 1.96 5.39
N PHE A 109 -14.42 1.59 4.90
CA PHE A 109 -13.38 2.55 4.52
C PHE A 109 -13.81 3.41 3.33
N VAL A 110 -14.36 2.78 2.30
CA VAL A 110 -14.87 3.47 1.10
C VAL A 110 -16.05 4.39 1.43
N GLU A 111 -16.98 3.96 2.29
CA GLU A 111 -18.17 4.73 2.68
C GLU A 111 -17.83 5.94 3.57
N ARG A 112 -16.78 5.85 4.39
CA ARG A 112 -16.36 6.94 5.28
C ARG A 112 -15.61 8.07 4.59
N GLY A 113 -15.14 7.86 3.35
CA GLY A 113 -14.48 8.90 2.55
C GLY A 113 -13.25 9.50 3.24
N GLU A 114 -12.41 8.65 3.86
CA GLU A 114 -11.11 9.06 4.43
C GLU A 114 -9.96 9.02 3.43
#